data_AF-A0A383BML6-F1
#
_entry.id   AF-A0A383BML6-F1
#
_cell.length_a   1.000
_cell.length_b   1.000
_cell.length_c   1.000
_cell.angle_alpha   90.00
_cell.angle_beta   90.00
_cell.angle_gamma   90.00
#
_symmetry.space_group_name_H-M   'P 1'
#
loop_
_entity.id
_entity.type
_entity.pdbx_description
1 polymer ?
#
loop_
_entity_poly.entity_id
_entity_poly.type
_entity_poly.pdbx_seq_one_letter_code
_entity_poly.pdbx_strand_id
1 'polypeptide(L)' 'MAKLDDADLGDDFSYILRIADTDIDGLKPITYGLASVKGIGIRTSMLICQLSGIDGNKLG' A
#
# COMPACT_ATOMS: atom_id res chain seq x y z
N MET A 1 -3.65 -5.16 18.80
CA MET A 1 -3.75 -5.08 17.32
C MET A 1 -5.21 -4.80 17.03
N ALA A 2 -5.51 -3.58 16.59
CA ALA A 2 -6.88 -3.16 16.28
C ALA A 2 -7.40 -4.04 15.14
N LYS A 3 -8.56 -4.66 15.35
CA LYS A 3 -9.34 -5.26 14.27
C LYS A 3 -9.78 -4.09 13.39
N LEU A 4 -9.29 -4.04 12.16
CA LEU A 4 -9.84 -3.17 11.14
C LEU A 4 -11.11 -3.86 10.67
N ASP A 5 -12.26 -3.21 10.86
CA ASP A 5 -13.55 -3.75 10.49
C ASP A 5 -13.66 -3.65 8.96
N ASP A 6 -13.86 -4.80 8.29
CA ASP A 6 -13.91 -4.93 6.82
C ASP A 6 -15.00 -4.07 6.15
N ALA A 7 -15.87 -3.43 6.94
CA ALA A 7 -16.94 -2.54 6.48
C ALA A 7 -16.44 -1.19 5.91
N ASP A 8 -15.23 -0.75 6.28
CA ASP A 8 -14.68 0.56 5.87
C ASP A 8 -13.75 0.49 4.65
N LEU A 9 -13.44 -0.71 4.16
CA LEU A 9 -12.36 -0.93 3.20
C LEU A 9 -12.76 -0.72 1.73
N GLY A 10 -14.06 -0.60 1.45
CA GLY A 10 -14.59 -0.49 0.09
C GLY A 10 -14.48 -1.80 -0.69
N ASP A 11 -15.33 -1.98 -1.68
CA ASP A 11 -15.46 -3.26 -2.40
C ASP A 11 -14.19 -3.68 -3.18
N ASP A 12 -13.25 -2.76 -3.39
CA ASP A 12 -12.03 -2.97 -4.19
C ASP A 12 -10.75 -3.19 -3.34
N PHE A 13 -10.87 -3.49 -2.05
CA PHE A 13 -9.69 -3.72 -1.21
C PHE A 13 -9.04 -5.10 -1.46
N SER A 14 -7.70 -5.13 -1.52
CA SER A 14 -6.95 -6.37 -1.65
C SER A 14 -6.01 -6.58 -0.47
N TYR A 15 -6.25 -7.62 0.33
CA TYR A 15 -5.37 -7.96 1.45
C TYR A 15 -3.92 -8.26 1.01
N ILE A 16 -3.73 -8.72 -0.22
CA ILE A 16 -2.41 -9.06 -0.77
C ILE A 16 -2.34 -8.57 -2.21
N LEU A 17 -1.42 -7.62 -2.48
CA LEU A 17 -1.11 -7.16 -3.83
C LEU A 17 0.24 -7.71 -4.27
N ARG A 18 0.36 -8.13 -5.53
CA ARG A 18 1.64 -8.56 -6.11
C ARG A 18 2.16 -7.55 -7.12
N ILE A 19 3.33 -6.98 -6.84
CA ILE A 19 4.00 -6.02 -7.72
C ILE A 19 5.47 -6.43 -7.86
N ALA A 20 5.97 -6.50 -9.10
CA ALA A 20 7.37 -6.86 -9.38
C ALA A 20 7.83 -8.13 -8.63
N ASP A 21 7.05 -9.21 -8.73
CA ASP A 21 7.26 -10.50 -8.05
C ASP A 21 7.36 -10.42 -6.51
N THR A 22 6.88 -9.32 -5.92
CA THR A 22 6.88 -9.11 -4.47
C THR A 22 5.45 -9.08 -3.94
N ASP A 23 5.21 -9.82 -2.86
CA ASP A 23 3.95 -9.79 -2.13
C ASP A 23 3.92 -8.61 -1.17
N ILE A 24 2.91 -7.76 -1.33
CA ILE A 24 2.67 -6.55 -0.54
C ILE A 24 1.44 -6.79 0.32
N ASP A 25 1.56 -6.42 1.60
CA ASP A 25 0.50 -6.49 2.60
C ASP A 25 -0.40 -5.26 2.48
N GLY A 26 -1.67 -5.48 2.12
CA GLY A 26 -2.64 -4.41 1.91
C GLY A 26 -3.15 -3.74 3.19
N LEU A 27 -2.91 -4.38 4.35
CA LEU A 27 -3.22 -3.79 5.65
C LEU A 27 -2.23 -2.69 6.05
N LYS A 28 -1.16 -2.48 5.26
CA LYS A 28 -0.20 -1.41 5.45
C LYS A 28 -0.57 -0.23 4.55
N PRO A 29 -0.27 1.01 4.98
CA PRO A 29 -0.38 2.16 4.09
C PRO A 29 0.44 1.95 2.83
N ILE A 30 -0.07 2.39 1.68
CA ILE A 30 0.55 2.21 0.35
C ILE A 30 2.02 2.66 0.35
N THR A 31 2.36 3.70 1.10
CA THR A 31 3.75 4.20 1.26
C THR A 31 4.71 3.16 1.83
N TYR A 32 4.27 2.37 2.79
CA TYR A 32 5.07 1.30 3.39
C TYR A 32 4.93 -0.01 2.59
N GLY A 33 3.79 -0.24 1.97
CA GLY A 33 3.56 -1.38 1.08
C GLY A 33 4.54 -1.36 -0.11
N LEU A 34 4.61 -0.25 -0.83
CA LEU A 34 5.51 -0.08 -1.99
C LEU A 34 6.99 -0.16 -1.60
N ALA A 35 7.36 0.24 -0.38
CA ALA A 35 8.74 0.13 0.10
C ALA A 35 9.20 -1.32 0.32
N SER A 36 8.30 -2.31 0.26
CA SER A 36 8.65 -3.74 0.32
C SER A 36 9.27 -4.24 -0.99
N VAL A 37 9.03 -3.54 -2.10
CA VAL A 37 9.63 -3.87 -3.41
C VAL A 37 11.11 -3.51 -3.40
N LYS A 38 11.96 -4.47 -3.79
CA LYS A 38 13.42 -4.24 -3.85
C LYS A 38 13.75 -3.08 -4.78
N GLY A 39 14.45 -2.08 -4.24
CA GLY A 39 14.83 -0.86 -4.97
C GLY A 39 13.91 0.33 -4.75
N ILE A 40 12.76 0.16 -4.09
CA ILE A 40 11.87 1.26 -3.69
C ILE A 40 12.07 1.52 -2.19
N GLY A 41 12.65 2.68 -1.86
CA GLY A 41 12.69 3.17 -0.48
C GLY A 41 11.45 3.99 -0.13
N ILE A 42 11.27 4.31 1.15
CA ILE A 42 10.14 5.12 1.64
C ILE A 42 10.04 6.47 0.91
N ARG A 43 11.18 7.14 0.66
CA ARG A 43 11.21 8.41 -0.11
C ARG A 43 10.74 8.23 -1.54
N THR A 44 11.19 7.18 -2.21
CA THR A 44 10.78 6.86 -3.59
C THR A 44 9.30 6.52 -3.63
N SER A 45 8.81 5.76 -2.67
CA SER A 45 7.39 5.44 -2.56
C SER A 45 6.52 6.67 -2.35
N MET A 46 6.91 7.60 -1.46
CA MET A 46 6.19 8.86 -1.29
C MET A 46 6.14 9.67 -2.59
N LEU A 47 7.25 9.74 -3.34
CA LEU A 47 7.27 10.41 -4.63
C LEU A 47 6.36 9.72 -5.64
N ILE A 48 6.33 8.38 -5.68
CA ILE A 48 5.43 7.61 -6.56
C ILE A 48 3.98 7.95 -6.23
N CYS A 49 3.58 7.95 -4.95
CA CYS A 49 2.25 8.34 -4.52
C CYS A 49 1.89 9.78 -4.93
N GLN A 50 2.84 10.71 -4.78
CA GLN A 50 2.66 12.11 -5.20
C GLN A 50 2.50 12.25 -6.72
N LEU A 51 3.30 11.54 -7.51
CA LEU A 51 3.25 11.56 -8.97
C LEU A 51 1.99 10.88 -9.52
N SER A 52 1.49 9.85 -8.84
CA SER A 52 0.27 9.13 -9.22
C SER A 52 -1.02 9.77 -8.69
N GLY A 53 -0.92 10.77 -7.82
CA GLY A 53 -2.07 11.39 -7.17
C GLY A 53 -2.80 10.46 -6.19
N ILE A 54 -2.11 9.44 -5.67
CA ILE A 54 -2.64 8.49 -4.71
C ILE A 54 -2.28 8.95 -3.29
N ASP A 55 -3.25 8.89 -2.37
CA ASP A 55 -2.97 9.13 -0.95
C ASP A 55 -2.15 7.97 -0.37
N GLY A 56 -0.91 8.27 0.03
CA GLY A 56 0.03 7.32 0.60
C GLY A 56 -0.34 6.78 1.99
N ASN A 57 -1.29 7.41 2.67
CA ASN A 57 -1.84 6.95 3.95
C ASN A 57 -3.03 6.00 3.76
N LYS A 58 -3.56 5.89 2.54
CA LYS A 58 -4.64 4.97 2.24
C LYS A 58 -4.15 3.52 2.38
N LEU A 59 -5.06 2.65 2.83
CA LEU A 59 -4.91 1.21 2.76
C LEU A 59 -5.34 0.75 1.36
N GLY A 60 -4.73 -0.30 0.82
CA GLY A 60 -5.03 -0.79 -0.51
C GLY A 60 -4.98 -2.29 -0.57
#